data_AF-A0A7C7L811-F1
#
_entry.id   AF-A0A7C7L811-F1
#
_cell.length_a   1.000
_cell.length_b   1.000
_cell.length_c   1.000
_cell.angle_alpha   90.00
_cell.angle_beta   90.00
_cell.angle_gamma   90.00
#
_symmetry.space_group_name_H-M   'P 1'
#
loop_
_entity.id
_entity.type
_entity.pdbx_description
1 polymer ?
#
loop_
_entity_poly.entity_id
_entity_poly.type
_entity_poly.pdbx_seq_one_letter_code
_entity_poly.pdbx_strand_id
1 'polypeptide(L)'
;MSMSINGKLLHPVSHWINFLNDANAVQQLFRQIYGDDETLLHQRRQAYLKVVERAAQSWGLQRNMLISRAPARLNLMGRHIDHRGGAVNPVDLSVEVISAVAPRDDDVVTAHNLDEQLYPPAQFTISESLPPRKLNSVEEWDKWTMQEWLKRRAQGLERHWINYIRAAVVAFQERYRSTDGALNPQLCGMDFIVYGDVPPSAGLASSSSVFM
;
A
#
# COMPACT_ATOMS: atom_id res chain seq x y z
N MET A 1 -10.21 10.33 -23.54
CA MET A 1 -11.11 10.17 -22.37
C MET A 1 -10.27 9.67 -21.22
N SER A 2 -9.75 10.58 -20.42
CA SER A 2 -8.99 10.30 -19.20
C SER A 2 -9.93 9.68 -18.17
N MET A 3 -9.54 8.54 -17.58
CA MET A 3 -10.18 8.05 -16.36
C MET A 3 -9.83 9.03 -15.24
N SER A 4 -10.66 10.05 -15.08
CA SER A 4 -10.80 10.80 -13.84
C SER A 4 -11.20 9.80 -12.76
N ILE A 5 -10.30 9.53 -11.81
CA ILE A 5 -10.71 9.06 -10.50
C ILE A 5 -11.56 10.21 -9.96
N ASN A 6 -12.89 10.09 -10.08
CA ASN A 6 -13.86 11.06 -9.62
C ASN A 6 -13.35 11.70 -8.32
N GLY A 7 -13.12 13.02 -8.33
CA GLY A 7 -12.43 13.79 -7.28
C GLY A 7 -13.14 13.85 -5.92
N LYS A 8 -13.65 12.72 -5.44
CA LYS A 8 -14.31 12.51 -4.15
C LYS A 8 -13.45 11.73 -3.14
N LEU A 9 -12.31 11.18 -3.55
CA LEU A 9 -11.44 10.38 -2.67
C LEU A 9 -10.18 11.11 -2.20
N LEU A 10 -9.74 12.10 -2.97
CA LEU A 10 -8.57 12.91 -2.64
C LEU A 10 -9.04 14.18 -1.92
N HIS A 11 -8.57 14.35 -0.69
CA HIS A 11 -8.83 15.54 0.12
C HIS A 11 -7.52 16.18 0.57
N PRO A 12 -7.49 17.50 0.80
CA PRO A 12 -6.33 18.16 1.37
C PRO A 12 -5.91 17.53 2.70
N VAL A 13 -4.62 17.51 3.01
CA VAL A 13 -4.14 16.99 4.30
C VAL A 13 -4.89 17.61 5.50
N SER A 14 -5.17 18.92 5.45
CA SER A 14 -5.97 19.62 6.45
C SER A 14 -7.38 19.05 6.66
N HIS A 15 -8.03 18.55 5.61
CA HIS A 15 -9.33 17.90 5.74
C HIS A 15 -9.23 16.63 6.58
N TRP A 16 -8.22 15.80 6.33
CA TRP A 16 -7.98 14.56 7.09
C TRP A 16 -7.64 14.84 8.55
N ILE A 17 -6.83 15.86 8.83
CA ILE A 17 -6.55 16.30 10.21
C ILE A 17 -7.85 16.69 10.91
N ASN A 18 -8.68 17.51 10.27
CA ASN A 18 -9.95 17.94 10.85
C ASN A 18 -10.90 16.77 11.08
N PHE A 19 -11.02 15.85 10.11
CA PHE A 19 -11.83 14.64 10.23
C PHE A 19 -11.37 13.75 11.39
N LEU A 20 -10.06 13.51 11.50
CA LEU A 20 -9.49 12.73 12.60
C LEU A 20 -9.58 13.46 13.95
N ASN A 21 -9.74 14.78 13.98
CA ASN A 21 -9.95 15.57 15.20
C ASN A 21 -11.43 15.66 15.61
N ASP A 22 -12.38 15.48 14.69
CA ASP A 22 -13.81 15.35 14.99
C ASP A 22 -14.09 14.00 15.67
N ALA A 23 -14.25 14.05 16.99
CA ALA A 23 -14.48 12.86 17.81
C ALA A 23 -15.72 12.07 17.36
N ASN A 24 -16.80 12.73 16.92
CA ASN A 24 -18.05 12.04 16.64
C ASN A 24 -17.98 11.26 15.31
N ALA A 25 -17.54 11.93 14.24
CA ALA A 25 -17.48 11.33 12.92
C ALA A 25 -16.44 10.20 12.86
N VAL A 26 -15.25 10.43 13.42
CA VAL A 26 -14.18 9.42 13.42
C VAL A 26 -14.52 8.22 14.29
N GLN A 27 -15.14 8.44 15.47
CA GLN A 27 -15.48 7.36 16.39
C GLN A 27 -16.58 6.47 15.82
N GLN A 28 -17.57 7.04 15.12
CA GLN A 28 -18.59 6.25 14.44
C GLN A 28 -17.98 5.34 13.36
N LEU A 29 -17.10 5.88 12.52
CA LEU A 29 -16.39 5.10 11.51
C LEU A 29 -15.51 4.02 12.14
N PHE A 30 -14.76 4.38 13.18
CA PHE A 30 -13.82 3.45 13.80
C PHE A 30 -14.54 2.34 14.56
N ARG A 31 -15.70 2.60 15.17
CA ARG A 31 -16.53 1.53 15.75
C ARG A 31 -17.02 0.54 14.71
N GLN A 32 -17.36 0.99 13.51
CA GLN A 32 -17.76 0.10 12.42
C GLN A 32 -16.61 -0.81 11.95
N ILE A 33 -15.37 -0.33 12.02
CA ILE A 33 -14.18 -1.05 11.54
C ILE A 33 -13.57 -1.94 12.63
N TYR A 34 -13.46 -1.44 13.86
CA TYR A 34 -12.69 -2.07 14.95
C TYR A 34 -13.56 -2.55 16.12
N GLY A 35 -14.87 -2.28 16.12
CA GLY A 35 -15.77 -2.61 17.23
C GLY A 35 -15.74 -1.56 18.36
N ASP A 36 -16.22 -1.94 19.55
CA ASP A 36 -16.49 -0.98 20.63
C ASP A 36 -15.37 -0.85 21.68
N ASP A 37 -14.18 -1.41 21.45
CA ASP A 37 -13.04 -1.27 22.36
C ASP A 37 -12.44 0.14 22.30
N GLU A 38 -12.85 1.01 23.22
CA GLU A 38 -12.41 2.41 23.30
C GLU A 38 -10.87 2.58 23.38
N THR A 39 -10.15 1.63 23.97
CA THR A 39 -8.68 1.68 24.03
C THR A 39 -8.11 1.48 22.63
N LEU A 40 -8.61 0.48 21.91
CA LEU A 40 -8.22 0.22 20.53
C LEU A 40 -8.61 1.40 19.61
N LEU A 41 -9.83 1.94 19.74
CA LEU A 41 -10.28 3.09 18.95
C LEU A 41 -9.34 4.29 19.12
N HIS A 42 -8.96 4.59 20.37
CA HIS A 42 -8.01 5.65 20.67
C HIS A 42 -6.64 5.36 20.04
N GLN A 43 -6.12 4.14 20.17
CA GLN A 43 -4.84 3.73 19.57
C GLN A 43 -4.85 3.87 18.04
N ARG A 44 -5.93 3.42 17.38
CA ARG A 44 -6.09 3.55 15.92
C ARG A 44 -6.11 5.01 15.52
N ARG A 45 -6.83 5.86 16.26
CA ARG A 45 -6.91 7.30 15.95
C ARG A 45 -5.54 7.96 15.99
N GLN A 46 -4.75 7.63 17.01
CA GLN A 46 -3.37 8.11 17.11
C GLN A 46 -2.47 7.60 15.98
N ALA A 47 -2.64 6.36 15.53
CA ALA A 47 -1.89 5.82 14.38
C ALA A 47 -2.18 6.58 13.08
N TYR A 48 -3.46 6.87 12.79
CA TYR A 48 -3.86 7.65 11.61
C TYR A 48 -3.35 9.09 11.71
N LEU A 49 -3.47 9.73 12.88
CA LEU A 49 -2.96 11.09 13.08
C LEU A 49 -1.46 11.18 12.81
N LYS A 50 -0.64 10.24 13.31
CA LYS A 50 0.81 10.22 13.04
C LYS A 50 1.12 10.21 11.54
N VAL A 51 0.40 9.41 10.75
CA VAL A 51 0.57 9.34 9.29
C VAL A 51 0.21 10.66 8.63
N VAL A 52 -0.93 11.24 8.99
CA VAL A 52 -1.43 12.49 8.42
C VAL A 52 -0.56 13.69 8.83
N GLU A 53 -0.09 13.74 10.07
CA GLU A 53 0.85 14.76 10.55
C GLU A 53 2.19 14.68 9.83
N ARG A 54 2.72 13.46 9.63
CA ARG A 54 3.92 13.26 8.82
C ARG A 54 3.70 13.69 7.37
N ALA A 55 2.55 13.39 6.78
CA ALA A 55 2.18 13.89 5.45
C ALA A 55 2.08 15.42 5.40
N ALA A 56 1.53 16.07 6.44
CA ALA A 56 1.48 17.53 6.54
C ALA A 56 2.89 18.15 6.58
N GLN A 57 3.81 17.54 7.31
CA GLN A 57 5.21 17.96 7.38
C GLN A 57 5.93 17.80 6.04
N SER A 58 5.69 16.69 5.35
CA SER A 58 6.36 16.36 4.08
C SER A 58 5.80 17.10 2.87
N TRP A 59 4.48 17.31 2.80
CA TRP A 59 3.79 17.79 1.59
C TRP A 59 3.00 19.09 1.79
N GLY A 60 2.85 19.56 3.03
CA GLY A 60 2.03 20.72 3.37
C GLY A 60 0.53 20.43 3.47
N LEU A 61 -0.23 21.37 4.05
CA LEU A 61 -1.64 21.17 4.43
C LEU A 61 -2.64 21.12 3.26
N GLN A 62 -2.23 21.61 2.10
CA GLN A 62 -3.09 21.74 0.91
C GLN A 62 -2.88 20.62 -0.11
N ARG A 63 -1.89 19.73 0.10
CA ARG A 63 -1.67 18.58 -0.78
C ARG A 63 -2.89 17.65 -0.69
N ASN A 64 -3.46 17.33 -1.84
CA ASN A 64 -4.54 16.36 -1.93
C ASN A 64 -3.98 14.94 -1.79
N MET A 65 -4.56 14.17 -0.87
CA MET A 65 -4.18 12.79 -0.60
C MET A 65 -5.40 11.95 -0.23
N LEU A 66 -5.23 10.63 -0.25
CA LEU A 66 -6.14 9.67 0.37
C LEU A 66 -5.40 8.89 1.46
N ILE A 67 -6.18 8.24 2.33
CA ILE A 67 -5.66 7.27 3.29
C ILE A 67 -6.09 5.88 2.82
N SER A 68 -5.13 4.97 2.67
CA SER A 68 -5.38 3.53 2.48
C SER A 68 -5.03 2.76 3.76
N ARG A 69 -5.80 1.71 4.05
CA ARG A 69 -5.53 0.80 5.17
C ARG A 69 -5.63 -0.65 4.73
N ALA A 70 -4.75 -1.47 5.28
CA ALA A 70 -4.70 -2.89 5.02
C ALA A 70 -4.43 -3.66 6.33
N PRO A 71 -5.42 -4.39 6.88
CA PRO A 71 -5.25 -5.15 8.11
C PRO A 71 -4.30 -6.34 7.92
N ALA A 72 -3.66 -6.76 9.02
CA ALA A 72 -3.02 -8.05 9.08
C ALA A 72 -4.06 -9.15 9.16
N ARG A 73 -3.71 -10.32 8.62
CA ARG A 73 -4.54 -11.53 8.73
C ARG A 73 -3.78 -12.65 9.44
N LEU A 74 -4.53 -13.45 10.18
CA LEU A 74 -4.12 -14.71 10.76
C LEU A 74 -4.93 -15.84 10.13
N ASN A 75 -4.28 -16.94 9.75
CA ASN A 75 -4.98 -18.14 9.32
C ASN A 75 -5.16 -19.10 10.50
N LEU A 76 -6.40 -19.28 10.95
CA LEU A 76 -6.72 -20.16 12.09
C LEU A 76 -6.53 -21.64 11.74
N MET A 77 -6.93 -22.03 10.53
CA MET A 77 -6.95 -23.42 10.04
C MET A 77 -6.64 -23.48 8.54
N GLY A 78 -6.03 -24.58 8.08
CA GLY A 78 -5.73 -24.78 6.66
C GLY A 78 -4.45 -24.08 6.20
N ARG A 79 -3.31 -24.37 6.83
CA ARG A 79 -2.00 -23.86 6.38
C ARG A 79 -1.51 -24.65 5.16
N HIS A 80 -1.01 -23.95 4.14
CA HIS A 80 -0.42 -24.54 2.93
C HIS A 80 -1.35 -25.47 2.13
N ILE A 81 -2.66 -25.26 2.20
CA ILE A 81 -3.64 -25.99 1.37
C ILE A 81 -4.33 -25.09 0.35
N ASP A 82 -4.20 -23.77 0.51
CA ASP A 82 -4.73 -22.73 -0.39
C ASP A 82 -4.24 -22.88 -1.83
N HIS A 83 -2.92 -23.04 -2.02
CA HIS A 83 -2.33 -23.27 -3.35
C HIS A 83 -2.66 -24.64 -3.97
N ARG A 84 -3.41 -25.48 -3.24
CA ARG A 84 -3.92 -26.79 -3.70
C ARG A 84 -5.45 -26.82 -3.79
N GLY A 85 -6.13 -25.67 -3.69
CA GLY A 85 -7.58 -25.57 -3.76
C GLY A 85 -8.31 -25.96 -2.48
N GLY A 86 -7.61 -26.07 -1.35
CA GLY A 86 -8.20 -26.32 -0.03
C GLY A 86 -8.79 -25.05 0.59
N ALA A 87 -9.82 -25.21 1.40
CA ALA A 87 -10.44 -24.11 2.14
C ALA A 87 -9.53 -23.64 3.29
N VAL A 88 -9.51 -22.32 3.53
CA VAL A 88 -8.77 -21.69 4.62
C VAL A 88 -9.71 -20.89 5.52
N ASN A 89 -9.30 -20.61 6.76
CA ASN A 89 -10.10 -19.81 7.69
C ASN A 89 -9.30 -18.57 8.17
N PRO A 90 -9.21 -17.52 7.32
CA PRO A 90 -8.52 -16.29 7.67
C PRO A 90 -9.39 -15.40 8.56
N VAL A 91 -8.75 -14.72 9.50
CA VAL A 91 -9.36 -13.68 10.34
C VAL A 91 -8.46 -12.45 10.31
N ASP A 92 -9.08 -11.28 10.17
CA ASP A 92 -8.38 -10.00 10.22
C ASP A 92 -8.08 -9.62 11.67
N LEU A 93 -6.92 -9.01 11.87
CA LEU A 93 -6.46 -8.51 13.15
C LEU A 93 -6.60 -6.98 13.19
N SER A 94 -6.55 -6.44 14.40
CA SER A 94 -6.58 -4.99 14.64
C SER A 94 -5.28 -4.26 14.33
N VAL A 95 -4.18 -4.99 14.09
CA VAL A 95 -2.91 -4.44 13.57
C VAL A 95 -2.95 -4.36 12.05
N GLU A 96 -2.34 -3.34 11.48
CA GLU A 96 -2.53 -2.96 10.08
C GLU A 96 -1.35 -2.16 9.52
N VAL A 97 -1.38 -1.94 8.21
CA VAL A 97 -0.58 -0.93 7.52
C VAL A 97 -1.51 0.20 7.08
N ILE A 98 -1.14 1.44 7.43
CA ILE A 98 -1.84 2.68 7.07
C ILE A 98 -0.91 3.49 6.18
N SER A 99 -1.43 3.97 5.05
CA SER A 99 -0.66 4.79 4.13
C SER A 99 -1.42 6.05 3.73
N ALA A 100 -0.80 7.22 3.86
CA ALA A 100 -1.23 8.40 3.12
C ALA A 100 -0.60 8.33 1.72
N VAL A 101 -1.41 8.57 0.69
CA VAL A 101 -0.97 8.50 -0.72
C VAL A 101 -1.40 9.76 -1.45
N ALA A 102 -0.44 10.45 -2.07
CA ALA A 102 -0.69 11.65 -2.87
C ALA A 102 -0.22 11.43 -4.32
N PRO A 103 -1.05 11.72 -5.34
CA PRO A 103 -0.64 11.59 -6.74
C PRO A 103 0.39 12.67 -7.12
N ARG A 104 1.22 12.36 -8.10
CA ARG A 104 2.21 13.25 -8.71
C ARG A 104 1.92 13.41 -10.20
N ASP A 105 2.54 14.40 -10.81
CA ASP A 105 2.42 14.64 -12.26
C ASP A 105 3.54 13.96 -13.07
N ASP A 106 4.46 13.26 -12.39
CA ASP A 106 5.54 12.47 -12.98
C ASP A 106 5.22 10.96 -12.96
N ASP A 107 6.22 10.10 -13.18
CA ASP A 107 6.09 8.63 -13.14
C ASP A 107 6.89 8.00 -11.98
N VAL A 108 7.24 8.80 -10.97
CA VAL A 108 8.07 8.36 -9.85
C VAL A 108 7.21 8.02 -8.66
N VAL A 109 7.46 6.87 -8.05
CA VAL A 109 6.90 6.50 -6.75
C VAL A 109 7.94 6.74 -5.67
N THR A 110 7.61 7.57 -4.68
CA THR A 110 8.42 7.78 -3.48
C THR A 110 7.71 7.20 -2.26
N ALA A 111 8.46 6.64 -1.32
CA ALA A 111 7.89 6.06 -0.12
C ALA A 111 8.76 6.35 1.10
N HIS A 112 8.11 6.89 2.14
CA HIS A 112 8.68 7.14 3.46
C HIS A 112 7.92 6.33 4.48
N ASN A 113 8.64 5.60 5.33
CA ASN A 113 8.04 4.94 6.47
C ASN A 113 8.20 5.81 7.72
N LEU A 114 7.28 5.71 8.69
CA LEU A 114 7.44 6.39 9.98
C LEU A 114 8.58 5.80 10.82
N ASP A 115 8.96 4.53 10.59
CA ASP A 115 10.18 3.93 11.14
C ASP A 115 11.30 3.94 10.09
N GLU A 116 11.90 5.11 9.86
CA GLU A 116 12.95 5.30 8.86
C GLU A 116 14.25 4.53 9.19
N GLN A 117 14.44 4.15 10.46
CA GLN A 117 15.62 3.37 10.87
C GLN A 117 15.53 1.94 10.34
N LEU A 118 14.35 1.32 10.44
CA LEU A 118 14.12 -0.02 9.92
C LEU A 118 13.79 -0.03 8.43
N TYR A 119 13.11 1.02 7.94
CA TYR A 119 12.59 1.14 6.59
C TYR A 119 13.03 2.48 5.97
N PRO A 120 14.25 2.58 5.44
CA PRO A 120 14.79 3.83 4.92
C PRO A 120 13.97 4.34 3.72
N PRO A 121 13.90 5.67 3.51
CA PRO A 121 13.23 6.26 2.35
C PRO A 121 13.73 5.67 1.04
N ALA A 122 12.83 5.46 0.09
CA ALA A 122 13.18 4.92 -1.22
C ALA A 122 12.24 5.40 -2.32
N GLN A 123 12.67 5.23 -3.57
CA GLN A 123 11.88 5.55 -4.75
C GLN A 123 12.11 4.56 -5.89
N PHE A 124 11.21 4.56 -6.87
CA PHE A 124 11.41 3.91 -8.16
C PHE A 124 10.56 4.57 -9.24
N THR A 125 11.00 4.44 -10.49
CA THR A 125 10.27 4.90 -11.67
C THR A 125 9.33 3.78 -12.15
N ILE A 126 8.05 4.10 -12.39
CA ILE A 126 7.05 3.12 -12.81
C ILE A 126 7.43 2.52 -14.16
N SER A 127 7.71 3.39 -15.14
CA SER A 127 8.00 3.00 -16.53
C SER A 127 9.23 2.08 -16.63
N GLU A 128 10.28 2.33 -15.84
CA GLU A 128 11.50 1.52 -15.77
C GLU A 128 11.30 0.18 -15.04
N SER A 129 10.20 0.04 -14.27
CA SER A 129 9.90 -1.16 -13.50
C SER A 129 8.97 -2.14 -14.22
N LEU A 130 8.51 -1.81 -15.44
CA LEU A 130 7.60 -2.64 -16.22
C LEU A 130 8.36 -3.67 -17.09
N PRO A 131 7.72 -4.81 -17.43
CA PRO A 131 8.24 -5.67 -18.48
C PRO A 131 8.29 -4.91 -19.81
N PRO A 132 9.20 -5.28 -20.73
CA PRO A 132 9.36 -4.56 -22.00
C PRO A 132 8.11 -4.61 -22.89
N ARG A 133 7.30 -5.67 -22.74
CA ARG A 133 6.03 -5.88 -23.47
C ARG A 133 4.97 -6.45 -22.52
N LYS A 134 3.72 -6.50 -23.00
CA LYS A 134 2.64 -7.24 -22.35
C LYS A 134 3.02 -8.71 -22.18
N LEU A 135 2.89 -9.23 -20.96
CA LEU A 135 3.03 -10.63 -20.61
C LEU A 135 1.66 -11.30 -20.72
N ASN A 136 1.60 -12.42 -21.43
CA ASN A 136 0.33 -13.08 -21.78
C ASN A 136 0.10 -14.40 -21.03
N SER A 137 1.03 -14.79 -20.15
CA SER A 137 0.89 -16.00 -19.34
C SER A 137 1.55 -15.85 -17.96
N VAL A 138 1.13 -16.70 -17.03
CA VAL A 138 1.75 -16.81 -15.70
C VAL A 138 3.22 -17.22 -15.79
N GLU A 139 3.57 -18.07 -16.76
CA GLU A 139 4.96 -18.50 -16.98
C GLU A 139 5.86 -17.33 -17.42
N GLU A 140 5.37 -16.46 -18.30
CA GLU A 140 6.10 -15.26 -18.70
C GLU A 140 6.30 -14.29 -17.52
N TRP A 141 5.25 -14.13 -16.71
CA TRP A 141 5.30 -13.32 -15.49
C TRP A 141 6.32 -13.87 -14.48
N ASP A 142 6.31 -15.18 -14.22
CA ASP A 142 7.24 -15.84 -13.30
C ASP A 142 8.70 -15.68 -13.75
N LYS A 143 8.97 -15.95 -15.04
CA LYS A 143 10.33 -15.76 -15.61
C LYS A 143 10.83 -14.32 -15.48
N TRP A 144 9.99 -13.34 -15.82
CA TRP A 144 10.37 -11.93 -15.75
C TRP A 144 10.60 -11.48 -14.30
N THR A 145 9.68 -11.80 -13.39
CA THR A 145 9.81 -11.46 -11.96
C THR A 145 11.05 -12.11 -11.32
N MET A 146 11.38 -13.34 -11.69
CA MET A 146 12.62 -14.00 -11.25
C MET A 146 13.88 -13.25 -11.73
N GLN A 147 13.92 -12.80 -12.99
CA GLN A 147 15.04 -12.00 -13.51
C GLN A 147 15.18 -10.68 -12.74
N GLU A 148 14.07 -9.99 -12.49
CA GLU A 148 14.07 -8.76 -11.72
C GLU A 148 14.49 -8.98 -10.26
N TRP A 149 14.10 -10.10 -9.66
CA TRP A 149 14.58 -10.49 -8.33
C TRP A 149 16.09 -10.73 -8.32
N LEU A 150 16.64 -11.44 -9.32
CA LEU A 150 18.09 -11.67 -9.44
C LEU A 150 18.88 -10.36 -9.57
N LYS A 151 18.38 -9.39 -10.36
CA LYS A 151 18.99 -8.05 -10.50
C LYS A 151 19.03 -7.33 -9.15
N ARG A 152 17.92 -7.31 -8.41
CA ARG A 152 17.84 -6.67 -7.09
C ARG A 152 18.71 -7.38 -6.06
N ARG A 153 18.79 -8.71 -6.11
CA ARG A 153 19.67 -9.49 -5.25
C ARG A 153 21.14 -9.17 -5.48
N ALA A 154 21.55 -8.99 -6.73
CA ALA A 154 22.91 -8.57 -7.06
C ALA A 154 23.26 -7.18 -6.48
N GLN A 155 22.25 -6.36 -6.18
CA GLN A 155 22.38 -5.03 -5.55
C GLN A 155 22.15 -5.06 -4.03
N GLY A 156 21.85 -6.23 -3.44
CA GLY A 156 21.46 -6.34 -2.03
C GLY A 156 20.09 -5.71 -1.69
N LEU A 157 19.24 -5.50 -2.70
CA LEU A 157 17.94 -4.85 -2.59
C LEU A 157 16.76 -5.82 -2.68
N GLU A 158 16.99 -7.13 -2.69
CA GLU A 158 15.93 -8.12 -2.90
C GLU A 158 14.90 -8.14 -1.76
N ARG A 159 15.32 -7.77 -0.54
CA ARG A 159 14.45 -7.66 0.64
C ARG A 159 14.04 -6.24 0.97
N HIS A 160 14.35 -5.27 0.10
CA HIS A 160 14.02 -3.87 0.35
C HIS A 160 12.50 -3.68 0.41
N TRP A 161 12.00 -2.98 1.44
CA TRP A 161 10.57 -2.89 1.73
C TRP A 161 9.74 -2.23 0.61
N ILE A 162 10.30 -1.25 -0.10
CA ILE A 162 9.64 -0.63 -1.28
C ILE A 162 9.27 -1.64 -2.37
N ASN A 163 9.89 -2.84 -2.39
CA ASN A 163 9.55 -3.88 -3.37
C ASN A 163 8.09 -4.34 -3.24
N TYR A 164 7.46 -4.22 -2.06
CA TYR A 164 6.04 -4.52 -1.89
C TYR A 164 5.16 -3.51 -2.65
N ILE A 165 5.45 -2.21 -2.51
CA ILE A 165 4.76 -1.14 -3.25
C ILE A 165 5.02 -1.30 -4.76
N ARG A 166 6.28 -1.54 -5.15
CA ARG A 166 6.65 -1.74 -6.55
C ARG A 166 5.90 -2.91 -7.18
N ALA A 167 5.83 -4.04 -6.49
CA ALA A 167 5.13 -5.21 -6.99
C ALA A 167 3.64 -4.93 -7.23
N ALA A 168 2.97 -4.20 -6.34
CA ALA A 168 1.56 -3.82 -6.51
C ALA A 168 1.37 -2.88 -7.72
N VAL A 169 2.18 -1.82 -7.81
CA VAL A 169 2.12 -0.84 -8.89
C VAL A 169 2.39 -1.49 -10.25
N VAL A 170 3.44 -2.33 -10.35
CA VAL A 170 3.77 -3.02 -11.59
C VAL A 170 2.72 -4.05 -11.97
N ALA A 171 2.22 -4.86 -11.02
CA ALA A 171 1.18 -5.83 -11.30
C ALA A 171 -0.11 -5.17 -11.77
N PHE A 172 -0.50 -4.06 -11.17
CA PHE A 172 -1.66 -3.30 -11.61
C PHE A 172 -1.45 -2.72 -13.02
N GLN A 173 -0.35 -2.01 -13.24
CA GLN A 173 -0.07 -1.37 -14.53
C GLN A 173 0.04 -2.39 -15.66
N GLU A 174 0.68 -3.53 -15.40
CA GLU A 174 0.81 -4.61 -16.37
C GLU A 174 -0.51 -5.32 -16.62
N ARG A 175 -1.38 -5.49 -15.61
CA ARG A 175 -2.73 -6.06 -15.78
C ARG A 175 -3.56 -5.26 -16.79
N TYR A 176 -3.50 -3.93 -16.73
CA TYR A 176 -4.25 -3.02 -17.60
C TYR A 176 -3.49 -2.55 -18.84
N ARG A 177 -2.28 -3.05 -19.07
CA ARG A 177 -1.57 -2.85 -20.33
C ARG A 177 -2.26 -3.62 -21.46
N SER A 178 -2.45 -2.99 -22.60
CA SER A 178 -2.98 -3.60 -23.82
C SER A 178 -1.88 -4.35 -24.58
N THR A 179 -2.25 -5.24 -25.49
CA THR A 179 -1.30 -6.06 -26.26
C THR A 179 -0.41 -5.24 -27.20
N ASP A 180 -0.91 -4.10 -27.67
CA ASP A 180 -0.17 -3.08 -28.42
C ASP A 180 0.78 -2.23 -27.55
N GLY A 181 0.77 -2.45 -26.23
CA GLY A 181 1.61 -1.76 -25.26
C GLY A 181 0.97 -0.53 -24.63
N ALA A 182 -0.24 -0.12 -25.04
CA ALA A 182 -0.92 1.03 -24.47
C ALA A 182 -1.28 0.81 -23.00
N LEU A 183 -1.03 1.82 -22.16
CA LEU A 183 -1.34 1.81 -20.73
C LEU A 183 -2.67 2.53 -20.50
N ASN A 184 -3.73 1.78 -20.16
CA ASN A 184 -5.05 2.37 -19.93
C ASN A 184 -5.78 1.70 -18.74
N PRO A 185 -5.78 2.31 -17.54
CA PRO A 185 -5.18 3.61 -17.23
C PRO A 185 -3.65 3.55 -17.16
N GLN A 186 -2.99 4.67 -17.50
CA GLN A 186 -1.60 4.92 -17.14
C GLN A 186 -1.57 5.47 -15.71
N LEU A 187 -0.83 4.80 -14.83
CA LEU A 187 -0.59 5.28 -13.48
C LEU A 187 0.33 6.50 -13.52
N CYS A 188 0.02 7.47 -12.67
CA CYS A 188 0.92 8.56 -12.34
C CYS A 188 1.85 8.15 -11.19
N GLY A 189 2.89 8.93 -10.99
CA GLY A 189 3.75 8.87 -9.82
C GLY A 189 2.96 9.13 -8.54
N MET A 190 3.49 8.67 -7.42
CA MET A 190 2.78 8.69 -6.14
C MET A 190 3.77 8.87 -4.98
N ASP A 191 3.44 9.74 -4.03
CA ASP A 191 4.16 9.84 -2.76
C ASP A 191 3.41 9.04 -1.68
N PHE A 192 4.15 8.22 -0.92
CA PHE A 192 3.63 7.43 0.19
C PHE A 192 4.25 7.85 1.52
N ILE A 193 3.39 8.07 2.53
CA ILE A 193 3.79 8.03 3.95
C ILE A 193 3.16 6.78 4.56
N VAL A 194 3.98 5.86 5.07
CA VAL A 194 3.56 4.54 5.52
C VAL A 194 3.82 4.35 7.01
N TYR A 195 2.85 3.79 7.71
CA TYR A 195 3.00 3.31 9.08
C TYR A 195 2.42 1.89 9.16
N GLY A 196 3.04 1.02 9.95
CA GLY A 196 2.47 -0.28 10.25
C GLY A 196 2.86 -0.76 11.63
N ASP A 197 1.92 -1.39 12.32
CA ASP A 197 2.12 -2.00 13.64
C ASP A 197 1.99 -3.53 13.62
N VAL A 198 2.06 -4.11 12.41
CA VAL A 198 2.12 -5.56 12.20
C VAL A 198 3.49 -6.07 12.66
N PRO A 199 3.56 -6.97 13.66
CA PRO A 199 4.83 -7.47 14.17
C PRO A 199 5.65 -8.19 13.09
N PRO A 200 6.95 -7.91 12.96
CA PRO A 200 7.84 -8.69 12.10
C PRO A 200 7.84 -10.17 12.52
N SER A 201 7.80 -11.09 11.56
CA SER A 201 8.03 -12.53 11.78
C SER A 201 6.99 -13.31 12.61
N ALA A 202 5.77 -12.80 12.84
CA ALA A 202 4.75 -13.47 13.66
C ALA A 202 3.94 -14.58 12.97
N GLY A 203 4.32 -15.02 11.76
CA GLY A 203 3.45 -15.87 10.92
C GLY A 203 2.16 -15.17 10.47
N LEU A 204 2.03 -13.89 10.78
CA LEU A 204 1.08 -12.94 10.24
C LEU A 204 1.63 -12.50 8.90
N ALA A 205 0.82 -12.59 7.85
CA ALA A 205 1.28 -12.34 6.49
C ALA A 205 1.54 -10.84 6.25
N SER A 206 2.60 -10.28 6.83
CA SER A 206 2.95 -8.85 6.69
C SER A 206 3.21 -8.46 5.24
N SER A 207 3.67 -9.41 4.42
CA SER A 207 3.83 -9.23 2.99
C SER A 207 2.49 -9.02 2.28
N SER A 208 1.41 -9.69 2.71
CA SER A 208 0.07 -9.54 2.11
C SER A 208 -0.61 -8.21 2.48
N SER A 209 -0.29 -7.67 3.66
CA SER A 209 -0.91 -6.43 4.17
C SER A 209 -0.42 -5.16 3.48
N VAL A 210 0.55 -5.22 2.56
CA VAL A 210 0.89 -4.06 1.72
C VAL A 210 0.05 -4.03 0.43
N PHE A 211 -0.61 -5.15 0.08
CA PHE A 211 -1.28 -5.33 -1.20
C PHE A 211 -2.81 -5.13 -1.17
N MET A 212 -3.41 -4.87 -0.01
CA MET A 212 -4.87 -4.64 0.12
C MET A 212 -5.23 -3.16 0.08
#